data_AF-L8LPD0-F1
#
_entry.id   AF-L8LPD0-F1
#
_cell.length_a   1.000
_cell.length_b   1.000
_cell.length_c   1.000
_cell.angle_alpha   90.00
_cell.angle_beta   90.00
_cell.angle_gamma   90.00
#
_symmetry.space_group_name_H-M   'P 1'
#
loop_
_entity.id
_entity.type
_entity.pdbx_description
1 polymer ?
#
loop_
_entity_poly.entity_id
_entity_poly.type
_entity_poly.pdbx_seq_one_letter_code
_entity_poly.pdbx_strand_id
1 'polypeptide(L)'
;MLDTSHYLVYQQLHQGLVKLKKSLNLEDLEQMKVQFEFLLHESDEDLESRERSLITELHRELRLAKTDLLFLGAAKNPTTQATRRAILQERLSKMISFTSLLYEGIQQANHSL
;
A
#
# COMPACT_ATOMS: atom_id res chain seq x y z
N MET A 1 -22.84 -3.75 -1.98
CA MET A 1 -22.16 -4.75 -1.11
C MET A 1 -20.72 -4.74 -1.55
N LEU A 2 -19.78 -4.28 -0.73
CA LEU A 2 -18.36 -4.47 -1.04
C LEU A 2 -18.10 -5.98 -0.96
N ASP A 3 -17.86 -6.58 -2.12
CA ASP A 3 -17.67 -8.03 -2.28
C ASP A 3 -16.48 -8.49 -1.43
N THR A 4 -16.56 -9.72 -0.92
CA THR A 4 -15.46 -10.50 -0.32
C THR A 4 -14.15 -10.37 -1.12
N SER A 5 -14.25 -10.17 -2.44
CA SER A 5 -13.14 -9.83 -3.33
C SER A 5 -12.33 -8.59 -2.87
N HIS A 6 -12.97 -7.45 -2.60
CA HIS A 6 -12.26 -6.22 -2.19
C HIS A 6 -11.58 -6.36 -0.83
N TYR A 7 -12.24 -7.02 0.13
CA TYR A 7 -11.64 -7.33 1.43
C TYR A 7 -10.36 -8.14 1.28
N LEU A 8 -10.40 -9.22 0.48
CA LEU A 8 -9.27 -10.09 0.25
C LEU A 8 -8.12 -9.34 -0.42
N VAL A 9 -8.41 -8.46 -1.38
CA VAL A 9 -7.36 -7.68 -2.04
C VAL A 9 -6.72 -6.67 -1.08
N TYR A 10 -7.49 -5.92 -0.28
CA TYR A 10 -6.90 -5.01 0.71
C TYR A 10 -6.08 -5.74 1.77
N GLN A 11 -6.52 -6.94 2.18
CA GLN A 11 -5.74 -7.80 3.06
C GLN A 11 -4.44 -8.27 2.41
N GLN A 12 -4.46 -8.66 1.12
CA GLN A 12 -3.26 -9.06 0.38
C GLN A 12 -2.29 -7.89 0.22
N LEU A 13 -2.78 -6.70 -0.13
CA LEU A 13 -1.98 -5.48 -0.21
C LEU A 13 -1.34 -5.13 1.14
N HIS A 14 -2.09 -5.26 2.23
CA HIS A 14 -1.56 -5.08 3.57
C HIS A 14 -0.41 -6.06 3.86
N GLN A 15 -0.60 -7.35 3.59
CA GLN A 15 0.44 -8.36 3.79
C GLN A 15 1.67 -8.10 2.92
N GLY A 16 1.47 -7.69 1.67
CA GLY A 16 2.52 -7.28 0.74
C GLY A 16 3.34 -6.10 1.28
N LEU A 17 2.67 -5.06 1.80
CA LEU A 17 3.33 -3.91 2.41
C LEU A 17 4.12 -4.28 3.67
N VAL A 18 3.58 -5.16 4.52
CA VAL A 18 4.27 -5.66 5.71
C VAL A 18 5.52 -6.46 5.32
N LYS A 19 5.43 -7.30 4.28
CA LYS A 19 6.59 -8.03 3.73
C LYS A 19 7.62 -7.05 3.17
N LEU A 20 7.19 -6.07 2.36
CA LEU A 20 8.06 -5.07 1.75
C LEU A 20 8.78 -4.22 2.82
N LYS A 21 8.11 -3.85 3.91
CA LYS A 21 8.74 -3.11 5.03
C LYS A 21 9.89 -3.89 5.67
N LYS A 22 9.86 -5.22 5.62
CA LYS A 22 10.94 -6.09 6.11
C LYS A 22 12.05 -6.27 5.09
N SER A 23 11.71 -6.50 3.82
CA SER A 23 12.70 -6.79 2.76
C SER A 23 13.37 -5.54 2.18
N LEU A 24 12.61 -4.44 2.07
CA LEU A 24 12.98 -3.22 1.34
C LEU A 24 13.53 -3.53 -0.07
N ASN A 25 12.82 -4.42 -0.76
CA ASN A 25 13.17 -4.93 -2.09
C ASN A 25 12.30 -4.28 -3.18
N LEU A 26 12.91 -3.88 -4.29
CA LEU A 26 12.20 -3.34 -5.45
C LEU A 26 11.29 -4.36 -6.13
N GLU A 27 11.68 -5.64 -6.20
CA GLU A 27 10.86 -6.69 -6.83
C GLU A 27 9.54 -6.89 -6.08
N ASP A 28 9.60 -6.95 -4.75
CA ASP A 28 8.40 -7.04 -3.90
C ASP A 28 7.47 -5.83 -4.11
N LEU A 29 8.04 -4.63 -4.31
CA LEU A 29 7.26 -3.44 -4.63
C LEU A 29 6.58 -3.53 -6.00
N GLU A 30 7.30 -3.93 -7.05
CA GLU A 30 6.74 -4.00 -8.40
C GLU A 30 5.61 -5.04 -8.48
N GLN A 31 5.77 -6.20 -7.83
CA GLN A 31 4.70 -7.20 -7.74
C GLN A 31 3.44 -6.62 -7.09
N MET A 32 3.60 -5.86 -6.01
CA MET A 32 2.49 -5.22 -5.31
C MET A 32 1.85 -4.11 -6.13
N LYS A 33 2.62 -3.34 -6.91
CA LYS A 33 2.07 -2.33 -7.83
C LYS A 33 1.16 -2.96 -8.87
N VAL A 34 1.55 -4.09 -9.45
CA VAL A 34 0.73 -4.82 -10.44
C VAL A 34 -0.61 -5.25 -9.83
N GLN A 35 -0.59 -5.80 -8.61
CA GLN A 35 -1.82 -6.19 -7.91
C GLN A 35 -2.73 -4.98 -7.62
N PHE A 36 -2.13 -3.86 -7.24
CA PHE A 36 -2.87 -2.63 -6.95
C PHE A 36 -3.46 -1.96 -8.21
N GLU A 37 -2.72 -1.96 -9.32
CA GLU A 37 -3.20 -1.44 -10.61
C GLU A 37 -4.36 -2.28 -11.15
N PHE A 38 -4.32 -3.61 -10.97
CA PHE A 38 -5.45 -4.48 -11.28
C PHE A 38 -6.71 -4.11 -10.48
N LEU A 39 -6.57 -3.89 -9.16
CA LEU A 39 -7.68 -3.50 -8.30
C LEU A 39 -8.30 -2.16 -8.70
N LEU A 40 -7.47 -1.16 -8.99
CA LEU A 40 -7.93 0.17 -9.42
C LEU A 40 -8.84 0.10 -10.64
N HIS A 41 -8.53 -0.79 -11.58
CA HIS A 41 -9.34 -0.97 -12.78
C HIS A 41 -10.68 -1.68 -12.53
N GLU A 42 -10.78 -2.53 -11.50
CA GLU A 42 -12.04 -3.21 -11.15
C GLU A 42 -12.95 -2.39 -10.23
N SER A 43 -12.43 -1.37 -9.54
CA SER A 43 -13.13 -0.71 -8.43
C SER A 43 -13.86 0.61 -8.79
N ASP A 44 -13.95 0.99 -10.06
CA ASP A 44 -14.28 2.39 -10.43
C ASP A 44 -15.75 2.80 -10.18
N GLU A 45 -16.71 1.86 -10.09
CA GLU A 45 -18.15 2.21 -10.06
C GLU A 45 -18.81 2.18 -8.65
N ASP A 46 -18.25 1.49 -7.65
CA ASP A 46 -18.97 1.19 -6.39
C ASP A 46 -18.28 1.64 -5.08
N LEU A 47 -17.12 2.30 -5.15
CA LEU A 47 -16.40 2.71 -3.94
C LEU A 47 -17.04 3.92 -3.25
N GLU A 48 -16.98 3.96 -1.92
CA GLU A 48 -17.36 5.18 -1.19
C GLU A 48 -16.30 6.28 -1.33
N SER A 49 -16.69 7.54 -1.10
CA SER A 49 -15.78 8.71 -1.20
C SER A 49 -14.52 8.55 -0.33
N ARG A 50 -14.68 7.99 0.88
CA ARG A 50 -13.58 7.72 1.81
C ARG A 50 -12.60 6.68 1.26
N GLU A 51 -13.11 5.61 0.65
CA GLU A 51 -12.29 4.54 0.08
C GLU A 51 -11.50 5.04 -1.13
N ARG A 52 -12.15 5.74 -2.06
CA ARG A 52 -11.47 6.39 -3.20
C ARG A 52 -10.35 7.31 -2.76
N SER A 53 -10.55 8.07 -1.69
CA SER A 53 -9.52 8.95 -1.13
C SER A 53 -8.33 8.15 -0.60
N LEU A 54 -8.58 7.10 0.18
CA LEU A 54 -7.53 6.24 0.74
C LEU A 54 -6.74 5.50 -0.36
N ILE A 55 -7.43 5.02 -1.39
CA ILE A 55 -6.82 4.36 -2.55
C ILE A 55 -5.96 5.33 -3.34
N THR A 56 -6.42 6.56 -3.56
CA THR A 56 -5.64 7.61 -4.25
C THR A 56 -4.36 7.92 -3.48
N GLU A 57 -4.45 8.05 -2.16
CA GLU A 57 -3.28 8.25 -1.31
C GLU A 57 -2.34 7.04 -1.32
N LEU A 58 -2.88 5.82 -1.27
CA LEU A 58 -2.08 4.59 -1.36
C LEU A 58 -1.33 4.52 -2.70
N HIS A 59 -1.97 4.85 -3.81
CA HIS A 59 -1.36 4.90 -5.14
C HIS A 59 -0.18 5.89 -5.18
N ARG A 60 -0.42 7.10 -4.64
CA ARG A 60 0.60 8.15 -4.55
C ARG A 60 1.80 7.69 -3.75
N GLU A 61 1.58 7.10 -2.58
CA GLU A 61 2.65 6.63 -1.70
C GLU A 61 3.43 5.45 -2.30
N LEU A 62 2.77 4.53 -3.01
CA LEU A 62 3.43 3.44 -3.76
C LEU A 62 4.40 3.98 -4.81
N ARG A 63 3.99 5.02 -5.56
CA ARG A 63 4.85 5.66 -6.56
C ARG A 63 6.08 6.30 -5.94
N LEU A 64 5.94 6.97 -4.79
CA LEU A 64 7.05 7.57 -4.06
C LEU A 64 7.98 6.52 -3.45
N ALA A 65 7.43 5.42 -2.94
CA ALA A 65 8.21 4.31 -2.38
C ALA A 65 9.17 3.70 -3.41
N LYS A 66 8.78 3.62 -4.69
CA LYS A 66 9.67 3.18 -5.78
C LYS A 66 10.91 4.04 -5.88
N THR A 67 10.71 5.35 -5.90
CA THR A 67 11.80 6.33 -5.95
C THR A 67 12.71 6.23 -4.72
N ASP A 68 12.11 6.12 -3.52
CA ASP A 68 12.87 5.96 -2.27
C ASP A 68 13.70 4.67 -2.25
N LEU A 69 13.17 3.55 -2.75
CA LEU A 69 13.87 2.28 -2.87
C LEU A 69 15.05 2.35 -3.85
N LEU A 70 14.85 2.96 -5.02
CA LEU A 70 15.93 3.18 -6.00
C LEU A 70 17.05 4.05 -5.41
N PHE A 71 16.71 5.12 -4.70
CA PHE A 71 17.70 5.97 -4.04
C PHE A 71 18.41 5.28 -2.89
N LEU A 72 17.70 4.45 -2.12
CA LEU A 72 18.30 3.64 -1.05
C LEU A 72 19.34 2.67 -1.63
N GLY A 73 19.03 1.99 -2.75
CA GLY A 73 19.96 1.08 -3.42
C GLY A 73 21.18 1.77 -4.05
N ALA A 74 21.03 3.03 -4.48
CA ALA A 74 22.11 3.82 -5.08
C ALA A 74 22.99 4.56 -4.04
N ALA A 75 22.50 4.76 -2.81
CA ALA A 75 23.23 5.49 -1.78
C ALA A 75 24.46 4.71 -1.32
N LYS A 76 25.64 5.36 -1.30
CA LYS A 76 26.90 4.75 -0.83
C LYS A 76 27.30 5.18 0.58
N ASN A 77 26.78 6.33 1.05
CA ASN A 77 27.08 6.86 2.38
C ASN A 77 26.15 6.20 3.42
N PRO A 78 26.69 5.58 4.50
CA PRO A 78 25.89 4.91 5.52
C PRO A 78 24.85 5.80 6.21
N THR A 79 25.19 7.06 6.48
CA THR A 79 24.26 8.04 7.07
C THR A 79 23.10 8.33 6.12
N THR A 80 23.40 8.53 4.84
CA THR A 80 22.36 8.73 3.82
C THR A 80 21.48 7.50 3.67
N GLN A 81 22.07 6.29 3.67
CA GLN A 81 21.31 5.04 3.63
C GLN A 81 20.37 4.91 4.83
N ALA A 82 20.85 5.20 6.05
CA ALA A 82 20.04 5.14 7.26
C ALA A 82 18.86 6.11 7.20
N THR A 83 19.09 7.36 6.80
CA THR A 83 18.03 8.37 6.63
C THR A 83 17.01 7.95 5.57
N ARG A 84 17.47 7.44 4.41
CA ARG A 84 16.58 6.97 3.35
C ARG A 84 15.76 5.76 3.77
N ARG A 85 16.38 4.81 4.48
CA ARG A 85 15.69 3.65 5.06
C ARG A 85 14.60 4.08 6.04
N ALA A 86 14.88 5.04 6.92
CA ALA A 86 13.90 5.56 7.88
C ALA A 86 12.68 6.19 7.17
N ILE A 87 12.92 7.06 6.18
CA ILE A 87 11.86 7.69 5.37
C ILE A 87 10.99 6.62 4.68
N LEU A 88 11.63 5.63 4.06
CA LEU A 88 10.91 4.54 3.39
C LEU A 88 10.09 3.70 4.39
N GLN A 89 10.63 3.41 5.57
CA GLN A 89 9.90 2.68 6.61
C GLN A 89 8.70 3.46 7.15
N GLU A 90 8.82 4.78 7.32
CA GLU A 90 7.72 5.65 7.70
C GLU A 90 6.61 5.63 6.64
N ARG A 91 7.00 5.77 5.36
CA ARG A 91 6.07 5.70 4.22
C ARG A 91 5.34 4.37 4.17
N LEU A 92 6.05 3.26 4.31
CA LEU A 92 5.46 1.92 4.34
C LEU A 92 4.50 1.75 5.52
N SER A 93 4.80 2.33 6.67
CA SER A 93 3.90 2.32 7.83
C SER A 93 2.60 3.08 7.58
N LYS A 94 2.69 4.23 6.89
CA LYS A 94 1.51 5.01 6.48
C LYS A 94 0.62 4.23 5.52
N MET A 95 1.21 3.58 4.51
CA MET A 95 0.46 2.72 3.58
C MET A 95 -0.20 1.52 4.27
N ILE A 96 0.48 0.89 5.23
CA ILE A 96 -0.08 -0.21 6.04
C ILE A 96 -1.30 0.27 6.83
N SER A 97 -1.26 1.49 7.37
CA SER A 97 -2.42 2.09 8.05
C SER A 97 -3.60 2.28 7.11
N PHE A 98 -3.36 2.80 5.89
CA PHE A 98 -4.41 2.97 4.89
C PHE A 98 -5.10 1.65 4.51
N THR A 99 -4.32 0.60 4.26
CA THR A 99 -4.90 -0.72 3.95
C THR A 99 -5.64 -1.33 5.13
N SER A 100 -5.19 -1.06 6.37
CA SER A 100 -5.90 -1.47 7.59
C SER A 100 -7.28 -0.82 7.68
N LEU A 101 -7.34 0.49 7.49
CA LEU A 101 -8.60 1.24 7.52
C LEU A 101 -9.57 0.79 6.41
N LEU A 102 -9.06 0.40 5.24
CA LEU A 102 -9.87 -0.09 4.13
C LEU A 102 -10.54 -1.42 4.47
N TYR A 103 -9.81 -2.44 4.93
CA TYR A 103 -10.45 -3.73 5.24
C TYR A 103 -11.23 -3.72 6.56
N GLU A 104 -10.89 -2.86 7.54
CA GLU A 104 -11.70 -2.64 8.75
C GLU A 104 -13.04 -1.98 8.43
N GLY A 105 -13.05 -1.01 7.51
CA GLY A 105 -14.27 -0.37 7.03
C GLY A 105 -15.25 -1.36 6.39
N ILE A 106 -14.73 -2.32 5.61
CA ILE A 106 -15.54 -3.38 5.01
C ILE A 106 -16.14 -4.31 6.07
N GLN A 107 -15.39 -4.67 7.12
CA GLN A 107 -15.93 -5.52 8.19
C GLN A 107 -17.07 -4.85 8.97
N GLN A 108 -16.96 -3.54 9.23
CA GLN A 108 -18.00 -2.78 9.92
C GLN A 108 -19.27 -2.63 9.07
N ALA A 109 -19.12 -2.41 7.76
CA ALA A 109 -20.25 -2.37 6.82
C ALA A 109 -21.00 -3.70 6.74
N ASN A 110 -20.28 -4.84 6.82
CA ASN A 110 -20.86 -6.19 6.76
C ASN A 110 -21.50 -6.67 8.08
N HIS A 111 -21.31 -5.98 9.20
CA HIS A 111 -21.95 -6.29 10.49
C HIS A 111 -23.11 -5.33 10.84
N SER A 112 -23.35 -4.32 10.02
CA SER A 112 -24.42 -3.32 10.23
C SER A 112 -25.69 -3.59 9.41
N LEU A 113 -25.79 -4.78 8.80
CA LEU A 113 -26.93 -5.30 8.04
C LEU A 113 -27.44 -6.58 8.70
#